data_AF-A0A2H9LFG9-F1
#
_entry.id   AF-A0A2H9LFG9-F1
#
_cell.length_a   1.000
_cell.length_b   1.000
_cell.length_c   1.000
_cell.angle_alpha   90.00
_cell.angle_beta   90.00
_cell.angle_gamma   90.00
#
_symmetry.space_group_name_H-M   'P 1'
#
loop_
_entity.id
_entity.type
_entity.pdbx_description
1 polymer ?
#
loop_
_entity_poly.entity_id
_entity_poly.type
_entity_poly.pdbx_seq_one_letter_code
_entity_poly.pdbx_strand_id
1 'polypeptide(L)' 'MHPNIVYAYETTNRDDLEIELEVESYEQFKEILDELRTKFDDTIESYKHLVWYKENKVKFFEE' A
#
# COMPACT_ATOMS: atom_id res chain seq x y z
N MET A 1 -0.86 -5.43 -12.50
CA MET A 1 -0.29 -4.68 -11.37
C MET A 1 -0.82 -3.26 -11.47
N HIS A 2 -1.41 -2.71 -10.40
CA HIS A 2 -1.97 -1.35 -10.42
C HIS A 2 -0.81 -0.34 -10.55
N PRO A 3 -0.92 0.71 -11.38
CA PRO A 3 0.22 1.58 -11.69
C PRO A 3 0.80 2.31 -10.47
N ASN A 4 -0.02 2.59 -9.46
CA ASN A 4 0.40 3.24 -8.23
C ASN A 4 0.96 2.28 -7.17
N ILE A 5 0.89 0.96 -7.37
CA ILE A 5 1.47 -0.01 -6.44
C ILE A 5 2.95 -0.16 -6.78
N VAL A 6 3.81 0.35 -5.89
CA VAL A 6 5.27 0.29 -6.04
C VAL A 6 5.81 -1.00 -5.45
N TYR A 7 5.24 -1.43 -4.32
CA TYR A 7 5.57 -2.70 -3.68
C TYR A 7 4.31 -3.40 -3.18
N ALA A 8 4.34 -4.73 -3.22
CA ALA A 8 3.35 -5.58 -2.57
C ALA A 8 4.07 -6.82 -2.05
N TYR A 9 3.92 -7.12 -0.76
CA TYR A 9 4.58 -8.27 -0.15
C TYR A 9 3.70 -8.89 0.94
N GLU A 10 3.76 -10.22 1.02
CA GLU A 10 3.20 -10.96 2.15
C GLU A 10 4.04 -10.67 3.39
N THR A 11 3.36 -10.48 4.52
CA THR A 11 4.04 -10.26 5.80
C THR A 11 3.87 -11.48 6.71
N THR A 12 4.82 -11.68 7.61
CA THR A 12 4.77 -12.76 8.60
C THR A 12 4.13 -12.31 9.91
N ASN A 13 3.57 -11.10 9.97
CA ASN A 13 3.12 -10.45 11.20
C ASN A 13 1.59 -10.32 11.24
N ARG A 14 1.06 -9.25 11.83
CA ARG A 14 -0.38 -9.08 12.11
C ARG A 14 -1.27 -8.88 10.87
N ASP A 15 -0.69 -8.45 9.76
CA ASP A 15 -1.41 -8.14 8.54
C ASP A 15 -0.91 -9.09 7.44
N ASP A 16 -1.80 -9.70 6.65
CA ASP A 16 -1.40 -10.75 5.70
C ASP A 16 -0.61 -10.18 4.50
N LEU A 17 -0.97 -8.96 4.08
CA LEU A 17 -0.41 -8.28 2.92
C LEU A 17 -0.13 -6.82 3.24
N GLU A 18 1.03 -6.34 2.80
CA GLU A 18 1.36 -4.92 2.81
C GLU A 18 1.58 -4.43 1.38
N ILE A 19 1.00 -3.26 1.09
CA ILE A 19 1.04 -2.63 -0.22
C ILE A 19 1.54 -1.21 -0.04
N GLU A 20 2.58 -0.85 -0.79
CA GLU A 20 3.08 0.52 -0.86
C GLU A 20 2.52 1.21 -2.09
N LEU A 21 1.89 2.36 -1.87
CA LEU A 21 1.25 3.17 -2.90
C LEU A 21 1.96 4.52 -3.05
N GLU A 22 2.30 4.90 -4.28
CA GLU A 22 2.70 6.26 -4.62
C GLU A 22 1.53 7.01 -5.23
N VAL A 23 1.14 8.11 -4.59
CA VAL A 23 -0.04 8.91 -4.95
C VAL A 23 0.28 10.40 -4.87
N GLU A 24 -0.39 11.19 -5.70
CA GLU A 24 -0.25 12.65 -5.74
C GLU A 24 -1.05 13.34 -4.63
N SER A 25 -2.09 12.68 -4.12
CA SER A 25 -2.98 13.22 -3.09
C SER A 25 -3.62 12.13 -2.24
N TYR A 26 -4.17 12.53 -1.09
CA TYR A 26 -4.91 11.62 -0.23
C TYR A 26 -6.24 11.18 -0.87
N GLU A 27 -6.84 12.03 -1.69
CA GLU A 27 -8.02 11.71 -2.49
C GLU A 27 -7.74 10.57 -3.46
N GLN A 28 -6.62 10.61 -4.19
CA GLN A 28 -6.22 9.53 -5.09
C GLN A 28 -5.98 8.21 -4.34
N PHE A 29 -5.39 8.28 -3.13
CA PHE A 29 -5.28 7.10 -2.27
C PHE A 29 -6.65 6.51 -1.94
N LYS A 30 -7.64 7.33 -1.60
CA LYS A 30 -9.00 6.85 -1.29
C LYS A 30 -9.67 6.20 -2.50
N GLU A 31 -9.53 6.79 -3.68
CA GLU A 31 -10.08 6.22 -4.92
C GLU A 31 -9.51 4.82 -5.18
N ILE A 32 -8.19 4.66 -5.08
CA ILE A 32 -7.51 3.36 -5.24
C ILE A 32 -7.96 2.37 -4.16
N LEU A 33 -8.08 2.82 -2.91
CA LEU A 33 -8.54 1.97 -1.82
C LEU A 33 -9.98 1.49 -2.04
N ASP A 34 -10.87 2.37 -2.50
CA ASP A 34 -12.25 2.02 -2.79
C ASP A 34 -12.34 1.05 -3.99
N GLU A 35 -11.49 1.22 -5.01
CA GLU A 35 -11.36 0.26 -6.11
C GLU A 35 -10.89 -1.12 -5.63
N LEU A 36 -9.86 -1.17 -4.78
CA LEU A 36 -9.37 -2.42 -4.20
C LEU A 36 -10.44 -3.10 -3.35
N ARG A 37 -11.13 -2.33 -2.49
CA ARG A 37 -12.20 -2.86 -1.64
C ARG A 37 -13.40 -3.32 -2.43
N THR A 38 -13.73 -2.67 -3.54
CA THR A 38 -14.84 -3.10 -4.41
C THR A 38 -14.47 -4.38 -5.17
N LYS A 39 -13.20 -4.54 -5.55
CA LYS A 39 -12.72 -5.69 -6.31
C LYS A 39 -12.51 -6.94 -5.45
N PHE A 40 -12.20 -6.76 -4.17
CA PHE A 40 -11.85 -7.83 -3.22
C PHE A 40 -12.70 -7.75 -1.95
N ASP A 41 -13.98 -7.37 -2.11
CA ASP A 41 -14.91 -7.07 -1.00
C ASP A 41 -15.15 -8.26 -0.06
N ASP A 42 -15.04 -9.47 -0.59
CA ASP A 42 -15.21 -10.74 0.10
C ASP A 42 -13.93 -11.24 0.80
N THR A 43 -12.78 -10.66 0.48
CA THR A 43 -11.46 -11.14 0.90
C THR A 43 -10.77 -10.19 1.88
N ILE A 44 -10.99 -8.88 1.75
CA ILE A 44 -10.38 -7.88 2.64
C ILE A 44 -11.24 -7.72 3.90
N GLU A 45 -10.91 -8.47 4.95
CA GLU A 45 -11.61 -8.37 6.24
C GLU A 45 -11.32 -7.04 6.95
N SER A 46 -10.06 -6.59 6.91
CA SER A 46 -9.65 -5.33 7.53
C SER A 46 -8.46 -4.71 6.80
N TYR A 47 -8.30 -3.39 6.95
CA TYR A 47 -7.13 -2.69 6.43
C TYR A 47 -6.72 -1.57 7.39
N LYS A 48 -5.44 -1.23 7.31
CA LYS A 48 -4.85 -0.04 7.96
C LYS A 48 -4.05 0.68 6.89
N HIS A 49 -3.90 1.99 7.03
CA HIS A 49 -3.02 2.76 6.15
C HIS A 49 -2.16 3.69 6.99
N LEU A 50 -0.97 3.94 6.49
CA LEU A 50 -0.02 4.89 7.05
C LEU A 50 0.31 5.90 5.96
N VAL A 51 0.32 7.18 6.31
CA VAL A 51 0.75 8.24 5.40
C VAL A 51 2.20 8.59 5.73
N TRP A 52 3.09 8.43 4.75
CA TRP A 52 4.47 8.85 4.90
C TRP A 52 4.61 10.34 4.68
N TYR A 53 4.85 11.07 5.77
CA TYR A 53 5.11 12.51 5.70
C TYR A 53 6.51 12.83 5.19
N LYS A 54 7.51 12.03 5.58
CA LYS A 54 8.90 12.22 5.19
C LYS A 54 9.61 10.88 5.14
N GLU A 55 10.29 10.65 4.03
CA GLU A 55 11.12 9.46 3.84
C GLU A 55 12.59 9.76 4.16
N ASN A 56 13.26 8.86 4.87
CA ASN A 56 14.70 8.92 5.10
C ASN A 56 15.27 7.53 4.77
N LYS A 57 15.69 7.32 3.51
CA LYS A 57 16.26 6.03 3.08
C LYS A 57 17.70 5.88 3.52
N VAL A 58 18.02 4.74 4.12
CA VAL A 58 19.41 4.28 4.33
C VAL A 58 19.63 3.10 3.40
N LYS A 59 20.54 3.25 2.44
CA LYS A 59 20.94 2.14 1.56
C LYS A 59 22.13 1.41 2.19
N PHE A 60 21.94 0.12 2.47
CA PHE A 60 23.01 -0.73 3.01
C PHE A 60 23.85 -1.42 1.93
N PHE A 61 23.30 -1.53 0.71
CA PHE A 61 23.97 -2.10 -0.45
C PHE A 61 23.76 -1.16 -1.65
N GLU A 62 24.82 -0.94 -2.42
CA GLU A 62 24.73 -0.26 -3.73
C GLU A 62 24.23 -1.30 -4.75
N GLU A 63 23.27 -0.89 -5.59
CA GLU A 63 22.74 -1.69 -6.70
C GLU A 63 23.76 -1.83 -7.83
#